data_AF-A0A4S8PAI2-F1
#
_entry.id   AF-A0A4S8PAI2-F1
#
_cell.length_a   1.000
_cell.length_b   1.000
_cell.length_c   1.000
_cell.angle_alpha   90.00
_cell.angle_beta   90.00
_cell.angle_gamma   90.00
#
_symmetry.space_group_name_H-M   'P 1'
#
loop_
_entity.id
_entity.type
_entity.pdbx_description
1 polymer ?
#
loop_
_entity_poly.entity_id
_entity_poly.type
_entity_poly.pdbx_seq_one_letter_code
_entity_poly.pdbx_strand_id
1 'polypeptide(L)'
;MKSPTRKRIAGLAALVVGAGAAVAFAAAPAAAQTATKYEIVDGSVTWGVKASFRNYITGPIAHGEITVSDGAAQNGDGTFTFGGAEGVTDLGAQTYTAATEGGVHFYGHDGALDLLLENIEFTADHGSYSGEIIADVTSLGEPSQDVVIAEFDYSGVASPWTNTDGFARLDDVPTTLTEAGAEAFAGFYSAGTALDPVSIAIKTDMNAPIDPPTTEEPTDTEEPTETTEEPTGEPATVYEVTGGAADWGVKQSFRDYVTGPIAHGEITVLDPAADNGDGTYRFPDASGAFTAETCALDASFEGGVNFYGHDGELDLDLVDLRVASVDGGLALYSGEALIANVAVERLAVADGAIGVDAAPATVAAAGVDFFGGFYPEGTDLDAVSFTVELADAPDTTCEPTGNPGGGTGGDDDPTATDVAGAGTPKLPVTGSPLMIVLVAAAVLLAGGAGAMILARRRAVQV
;
A
#
# COMPACT_ATOMS: atom_id res chain seq x y z
N MET A 1 9.63 -93.02 40.74
CA MET A 1 10.01 -93.35 39.35
C MET A 1 9.45 -92.27 38.43
N LYS A 2 10.37 -91.64 37.68
CA LYS A 2 10.28 -90.96 36.37
C LYS A 2 8.99 -90.20 35.96
N SER A 3 9.17 -88.90 35.70
CA SER A 3 8.83 -88.09 34.48
C SER A 3 7.79 -88.65 33.49
N PRO A 4 7.07 -87.84 32.66
CA PRO A 4 7.66 -86.76 31.82
C PRO A 4 6.73 -85.53 31.55
N THR A 5 7.23 -84.35 31.21
CA THR A 5 7.68 -83.82 29.89
C THR A 5 6.56 -83.47 28.89
N ARG A 6 6.65 -82.21 28.42
CA ARG A 6 6.03 -81.59 27.23
C ARG A 6 5.86 -82.55 26.04
N LYS A 7 4.81 -82.33 25.23
CA LYS A 7 4.89 -82.38 23.76
C LYS A 7 3.73 -81.66 23.06
N ARG A 8 4.11 -80.92 22.02
CA ARG A 8 3.30 -80.26 20.98
C ARG A 8 2.58 -81.32 20.12
N ILE A 9 1.49 -80.98 19.43
CA ILE A 9 1.21 -81.26 17.99
C ILE A 9 -0.17 -80.75 17.55
N ALA A 10 -0.15 -80.02 16.41
CA ALA A 10 -1.11 -79.85 15.30
C ALA A 10 -2.61 -79.57 15.52
N GLY A 11 -3.02 -78.36 15.10
CA GLY A 11 -3.76 -78.13 13.84
C GLY A 11 -5.20 -78.65 13.70
N LEU A 12 -6.15 -77.73 13.60
CA LEU A 12 -7.00 -77.55 12.40
C LEU A 12 -7.80 -76.25 12.53
N ALA A 13 -7.92 -75.53 11.41
CA ALA A 13 -8.76 -74.35 11.26
C ALA A 13 -10.26 -74.72 11.32
N ALA A 14 -11.06 -73.89 11.97
CA ALA A 14 -12.47 -73.73 11.66
C ALA A 14 -12.91 -72.31 12.08
N LEU A 15 -13.26 -71.53 11.07
CA LEU A 15 -13.77 -70.17 11.10
C LEU A 15 -15.27 -70.27 11.37
N VAL A 16 -15.79 -69.73 12.49
CA VAL A 16 -17.22 -69.35 12.62
C VAL A 16 -17.36 -68.13 13.54
N VAL A 17 -18.01 -67.13 12.96
CA VAL A 17 -18.46 -65.83 13.46
C VAL A 17 -19.30 -65.92 14.74
N GLY A 18 -19.23 -64.91 15.62
CA GLY A 18 -20.29 -64.74 16.64
C GLY A 18 -20.05 -63.70 17.74
N ALA A 19 -20.43 -62.45 17.46
CA ALA A 19 -21.01 -61.44 18.35
C ALA A 19 -20.25 -60.98 19.61
N GLY A 20 -19.69 -59.76 19.51
CA GLY A 20 -19.28 -58.95 20.66
C GLY A 20 -20.46 -58.30 21.37
N ALA A 21 -20.31 -58.14 22.69
CA ALA A 21 -21.09 -57.21 23.49
C ALA A 21 -20.14 -56.07 23.91
N ALA A 22 -20.19 -54.96 23.16
CA ALA A 22 -19.55 -53.71 23.55
C ALA A 22 -20.54 -52.91 24.40
N VAL A 23 -20.07 -52.46 25.56
CA VAL A 23 -20.78 -51.59 26.49
C VAL A 23 -21.02 -50.26 25.79
N ALA A 24 -22.30 -49.88 25.62
CA ALA A 24 -22.69 -48.58 25.10
C ALA A 24 -22.45 -47.51 26.17
N PHE A 25 -21.42 -46.69 26.00
CA PHE A 25 -21.52 -45.29 26.42
C PHE A 25 -22.34 -44.58 25.33
N ALA A 26 -23.54 -44.15 25.68
CA ALA A 26 -24.30 -43.25 24.84
C ALA A 26 -23.48 -41.94 24.71
N ALA A 27 -22.83 -41.76 23.57
CA ALA A 27 -22.44 -40.43 23.13
C ALA A 27 -23.76 -39.65 22.96
N ALA A 28 -23.98 -38.64 23.81
CA ALA A 28 -24.96 -37.62 23.48
C ALA A 28 -24.58 -37.05 22.10
N PRO A 29 -25.55 -36.80 21.20
CA PRO A 29 -25.23 -36.09 19.98
C PRO A 29 -24.64 -34.74 20.38
N ALA A 30 -23.47 -34.41 19.85
CA ALA A 30 -23.00 -33.03 19.83
C ALA A 30 -24.13 -32.23 19.16
N ALA A 31 -24.84 -31.42 19.94
CA ALA A 31 -25.80 -30.49 19.38
C ALA A 31 -25.02 -29.60 18.40
N ALA A 32 -25.40 -29.64 17.12
CA ALA A 32 -24.86 -28.74 16.12
C ALA A 32 -25.10 -27.30 16.62
N GLN A 33 -24.02 -26.62 17.03
CA GLN A 33 -24.07 -25.19 17.33
C GLN A 33 -24.38 -24.51 16.01
N THR A 34 -25.57 -23.92 15.98
CA THR A 34 -26.25 -23.48 14.76
C THR A 34 -26.53 -21.98 14.80
N ALA A 35 -26.02 -21.30 15.83
CA ALA A 35 -25.97 -19.86 15.89
C ALA A 35 -24.80 -19.34 15.05
N THR A 36 -25.08 -18.31 14.26
CA THR A 36 -24.13 -17.70 13.34
C THR A 36 -23.56 -16.39 13.88
N LYS A 37 -24.28 -15.68 14.76
CA LYS A 37 -23.84 -14.39 15.29
C LYS A 37 -23.23 -14.50 16.67
N TYR A 38 -22.12 -13.81 16.89
CA TYR A 38 -21.35 -13.76 18.13
C TYR A 38 -20.84 -12.34 18.38
N GLU A 39 -20.64 -12.01 19.64
CA GLU A 39 -20.21 -10.67 20.04
C GLU A 39 -18.70 -10.51 19.84
N ILE A 40 -18.28 -9.39 19.25
CA ILE A 40 -16.89 -8.92 19.30
C ILE A 40 -16.75 -8.15 20.61
N VAL A 41 -15.89 -8.65 21.50
CA VAL A 41 -15.75 -8.15 22.88
C VAL A 41 -14.45 -7.39 23.11
N ASP A 42 -13.56 -7.38 22.12
CA ASP A 42 -12.30 -6.65 22.12
C ASP A 42 -11.76 -6.61 20.69
N GLY A 43 -10.91 -5.63 20.40
CA GLY A 43 -10.29 -5.47 19.09
C GLY A 43 -9.62 -4.13 18.91
N SER A 44 -9.08 -3.91 17.71
CA SER A 44 -8.43 -2.66 17.34
C SER A 44 -8.47 -2.43 15.84
N VAL A 45 -8.51 -1.16 15.44
CA VAL A 45 -8.22 -0.69 14.09
C VAL A 45 -6.92 0.10 14.15
N THR A 46 -5.93 -0.27 13.36
CA THR A 46 -4.70 0.52 13.15
C THR A 46 -4.68 1.05 11.74
N TRP A 47 -4.67 2.37 11.62
CA TRP A 47 -4.78 3.06 10.34
C TRP A 47 -4.07 4.41 10.38
N GLY A 48 -3.36 4.75 9.31
CA GLY A 48 -2.64 6.01 9.22
C GLY A 48 -3.43 7.15 8.59
N VAL A 49 -4.63 6.90 8.06
CA VAL A 49 -5.32 7.78 7.12
C VAL A 49 -4.54 7.91 5.81
N LYS A 50 -3.47 8.72 5.79
CA LYS A 50 -2.54 8.81 4.66
C LYS A 50 -1.20 9.37 5.14
N ALA A 51 -0.11 8.64 4.93
CA ALA A 51 1.22 9.01 5.41
C ALA A 51 1.64 10.40 4.93
N SER A 52 1.40 10.71 3.67
CA SER A 52 1.74 12.01 3.14
C SER A 52 0.87 13.16 3.64
N PHE A 53 -0.39 12.89 3.97
CA PHE A 53 -1.23 13.86 4.65
C PHE A 53 -0.65 14.17 6.04
N ARG A 54 -0.26 13.15 6.82
CA ARG A 54 0.37 13.34 8.13
C ARG A 54 1.69 14.12 8.05
N ASN A 55 2.53 13.79 7.06
CA ASN A 55 3.79 14.48 6.81
C ASN A 55 3.54 15.94 6.40
N TYR A 56 2.53 16.20 5.58
CA TYR A 56 2.12 17.55 5.21
C TYR A 56 1.68 18.36 6.43
N ILE A 57 0.80 17.80 7.28
CA ILE A 57 0.31 18.47 8.49
C ILE A 57 1.47 18.87 9.41
N THR A 58 2.37 17.94 9.72
CA THR A 58 3.49 18.18 10.65
C THR A 58 4.71 18.85 10.01
N GLY A 59 4.69 19.00 8.68
CA GLY A 59 5.76 19.55 7.88
C GLY A 59 5.84 21.08 7.90
N PRO A 60 6.85 21.64 7.22
CA PRO A 60 7.05 23.09 7.15
C PRO A 60 5.94 23.80 6.36
N ILE A 61 5.14 23.07 5.57
CA ILE A 61 4.13 23.68 4.71
C ILE A 61 2.86 24.00 5.49
N ALA A 62 2.25 23.00 6.14
CA ALA A 62 1.00 23.22 6.88
C ALA A 62 1.24 23.86 8.25
N HIS A 63 2.46 23.78 8.79
CA HIS A 63 2.80 24.26 10.14
C HIS A 63 1.80 23.79 11.21
N GLY A 64 1.33 22.56 11.05
CA GLY A 64 0.21 22.01 11.79
C GLY A 64 0.60 21.09 12.93
N GLU A 65 -0.43 20.48 13.52
CA GLU A 65 -0.30 19.47 14.57
C GLU A 65 -1.31 18.34 14.38
N ILE A 66 -0.94 17.16 14.87
CA ILE A 66 -1.80 15.98 14.94
C ILE A 66 -1.97 15.64 16.42
N THR A 67 -3.21 15.52 16.88
CA THR A 67 -3.50 15.12 18.26
C THR A 67 -4.48 13.96 18.29
N VAL A 68 -4.38 13.10 19.30
CA VAL A 68 -5.28 11.94 19.50
C VAL A 68 -6.08 12.13 20.79
N SER A 69 -7.31 11.62 20.81
CA SER A 69 -8.23 11.70 21.94
C SER A 69 -8.88 10.35 22.27
N ASP A 70 -9.54 10.30 23.44
CA ASP A 70 -10.47 9.24 23.84
C ASP A 70 -9.95 7.80 23.68
N GLY A 71 -8.67 7.59 23.99
CA GLY A 71 -8.05 6.27 24.03
C GLY A 71 -7.32 5.86 22.74
N ALA A 72 -7.44 6.65 21.66
CA ALA A 72 -6.60 6.49 20.48
C ALA A 72 -5.13 6.76 20.80
N ALA A 73 -4.24 6.00 20.18
CA ALA A 73 -2.79 6.14 20.35
C ALA A 73 -2.11 6.38 19.01
N GLN A 74 -1.17 7.34 18.97
CA GLN A 74 -0.29 7.51 17.82
C GLN A 74 0.94 6.60 17.94
N ASN A 75 1.19 5.81 16.91
CA ASN A 75 2.30 4.87 16.81
C ASN A 75 3.60 5.56 16.37
N GLY A 76 4.73 4.84 16.50
CA GLY A 76 6.05 5.39 16.17
C GLY A 76 6.27 5.71 14.69
N ASP A 77 5.51 5.07 13.80
CA ASP A 77 5.46 5.35 12.35
C ASP A 77 4.42 6.43 11.98
N GLY A 78 3.79 7.03 12.98
CA GLY A 78 2.76 8.05 12.86
C GLY A 78 1.36 7.53 12.58
N THR A 79 1.15 6.21 12.40
CA THR A 79 -0.20 5.63 12.29
C THR A 79 -0.96 5.75 13.61
N PHE A 80 -2.28 5.50 13.60
CA PHE A 80 -3.12 5.57 14.79
C PHE A 80 -3.70 4.20 15.11
N THR A 81 -3.69 3.80 16.37
CA THR A 81 -4.39 2.61 16.87
C THR A 81 -5.59 3.05 17.71
N PHE A 82 -6.77 2.64 17.27
CA PHE A 82 -8.04 2.76 17.96
C PHE A 82 -8.36 1.38 18.57
N GLY A 83 -8.50 1.32 19.89
CA GLY A 83 -8.65 0.05 20.62
C GLY A 83 -10.05 -0.14 21.21
N GLY A 84 -10.29 -1.32 21.76
CA GLY A 84 -11.55 -1.65 22.42
C GLY A 84 -12.72 -1.79 21.45
N ALA A 85 -12.47 -2.36 20.26
CA ALA A 85 -13.53 -2.56 19.28
C ALA A 85 -14.63 -3.50 19.83
N GLU A 86 -15.89 -3.05 19.77
CA GLU A 86 -17.06 -3.83 20.17
C GLU A 86 -18.02 -3.95 18.97
N GLY A 87 -18.67 -5.10 18.83
CA GLY A 87 -19.53 -5.34 17.67
C GLY A 87 -20.00 -6.77 17.49
N VAL A 88 -20.19 -7.18 16.24
CA VAL A 88 -20.78 -8.47 15.88
C VAL A 88 -19.95 -9.17 14.80
N THR A 89 -19.70 -10.45 15.03
CA THR A 89 -19.28 -11.42 14.00
C THR A 89 -20.49 -12.23 13.56
N ASP A 90 -20.84 -12.22 12.28
CA ASP A 90 -21.84 -13.13 11.70
C ASP A 90 -21.13 -14.18 10.84
N LEU A 91 -20.92 -15.38 11.38
CA LEU A 91 -20.30 -16.50 10.69
C LEU A 91 -21.15 -17.04 9.52
N GLY A 92 -22.45 -16.76 9.50
CA GLY A 92 -23.37 -17.23 8.47
C GLY A 92 -23.34 -16.34 7.24
N ALA A 93 -23.31 -15.02 7.47
CA ALA A 93 -23.04 -14.04 6.41
C ALA A 93 -21.54 -13.89 6.11
N GLN A 94 -20.67 -14.43 6.98
CA GLN A 94 -19.22 -14.22 6.99
C GLN A 94 -18.82 -12.74 7.08
N THR A 95 -19.56 -11.96 7.88
CA THR A 95 -19.32 -10.53 8.06
C THR A 95 -18.87 -10.17 9.48
N TYR A 96 -18.15 -9.06 9.58
CA TYR A 96 -17.68 -8.48 10.83
C TYR A 96 -18.03 -6.98 10.83
N THR A 97 -18.61 -6.50 11.90
CA THR A 97 -18.89 -5.07 12.11
C THR A 97 -18.52 -4.71 13.53
N ALA A 98 -17.66 -3.72 13.74
CA ALA A 98 -17.33 -3.23 15.07
C ALA A 98 -16.92 -1.76 15.05
N ALA A 99 -17.22 -1.07 16.14
CA ALA A 99 -16.85 0.31 16.37
C ALA A 99 -15.84 0.43 17.49
N THR A 100 -14.96 1.42 17.40
CA THR A 100 -13.97 1.78 18.40
C THR A 100 -14.31 3.13 19.01
N GLU A 101 -13.84 3.38 20.22
CA GLU A 101 -13.74 4.74 20.75
C GLU A 101 -12.42 5.39 20.30
N GLY A 102 -12.33 6.71 20.46
CA GLY A 102 -11.13 7.46 20.16
C GLY A 102 -11.27 8.37 18.95
N GLY A 103 -10.33 9.32 18.84
CA GLY A 103 -10.31 10.26 17.75
C GLY A 103 -8.91 10.73 17.40
N VAL A 104 -8.79 11.29 16.19
CA VAL A 104 -7.59 11.95 15.69
C VAL A 104 -7.97 13.29 15.07
N HIS A 105 -7.29 14.34 15.50
CA HIS A 105 -7.48 15.71 15.05
C HIS A 105 -6.25 16.19 14.27
N PHE A 106 -6.48 16.66 13.05
CA PHE A 106 -5.49 17.25 12.16
C PHE A 106 -5.76 18.75 12.04
N TYR A 107 -4.79 19.57 12.43
CA TYR A 107 -4.90 21.02 12.38
C TYR A 107 -3.71 21.60 11.61
N GLY A 108 -3.94 22.61 10.76
CA GLY A 108 -2.88 23.25 9.97
C GLY A 108 -3.31 24.56 9.33
N HIS A 109 -2.36 25.26 8.69
CA HIS A 109 -2.56 26.54 8.00
C HIS A 109 -3.29 27.59 8.86
N ASP A 110 -2.88 27.73 10.12
CA ASP A 110 -3.50 28.62 11.10
C ASP A 110 -5.04 28.45 11.22
N GLY A 111 -5.53 27.22 11.03
CA GLY A 111 -6.94 26.84 11.16
C GLY A 111 -7.71 26.84 9.84
N ALA A 112 -7.05 27.10 8.70
CA ALA A 112 -7.65 26.86 7.39
C ALA A 112 -7.76 25.36 7.06
N LEU A 113 -7.06 24.50 7.81
CA LEU A 113 -7.26 23.05 7.84
C LEU A 113 -7.57 22.64 9.29
N ASP A 114 -8.75 22.06 9.50
CA ASP A 114 -9.22 21.56 10.79
C ASP A 114 -10.13 20.34 10.53
N LEU A 115 -9.60 19.14 10.78
CA LEU A 115 -10.28 17.86 10.50
C LEU A 115 -10.17 16.93 11.71
N LEU A 116 -11.30 16.54 12.28
CA LEU A 116 -11.41 15.58 13.37
C LEU A 116 -12.13 14.32 12.88
N LEU A 117 -11.51 13.17 13.08
CA LEU A 117 -12.10 11.84 12.86
C LEU A 117 -12.31 11.16 14.21
N GLU A 118 -13.52 10.71 14.49
CA GLU A 118 -13.91 10.06 15.76
C GLU A 118 -14.70 8.78 15.49
N ASN A 119 -14.77 7.91 16.50
CA ASN A 119 -15.63 6.72 16.51
C ASN A 119 -15.41 5.83 15.28
N ILE A 120 -14.16 5.41 15.05
CA ILE A 120 -13.82 4.59 13.89
C ILE A 120 -14.58 3.27 13.95
N GLU A 121 -15.42 3.02 12.96
CA GLU A 121 -16.10 1.75 12.70
C GLU A 121 -15.50 1.08 11.47
N PHE A 122 -15.52 -0.25 11.44
CA PHE A 122 -15.27 -0.99 10.23
C PHE A 122 -16.35 -2.02 9.96
N THR A 123 -16.59 -2.27 8.67
CA THR A 123 -17.30 -3.45 8.18
C THR A 123 -16.35 -4.30 7.35
N ALA A 124 -16.45 -5.62 7.43
CA ALA A 124 -15.71 -6.54 6.58
C ALA A 124 -16.59 -7.72 6.16
N ASP A 125 -16.65 -8.01 4.87
CA ASP A 125 -17.36 -9.14 4.28
C ASP A 125 -16.36 -10.10 3.65
N HIS A 126 -16.28 -11.31 4.21
CA HIS A 126 -15.35 -12.32 3.73
C HIS A 126 -15.78 -12.99 2.42
N GLY A 127 -17.07 -12.93 2.08
CA GLY A 127 -17.61 -13.46 0.83
C GLY A 127 -17.22 -12.61 -0.37
N SER A 128 -17.22 -11.28 -0.23
CA SER A 128 -16.75 -10.34 -1.26
C SER A 128 -15.27 -9.97 -1.13
N TYR A 129 -14.61 -10.34 -0.03
CA TYR A 129 -13.25 -9.92 0.31
C TYR A 129 -13.08 -8.40 0.38
N SER A 130 -14.10 -7.70 0.86
CA SER A 130 -14.12 -6.25 0.92
C SER A 130 -14.58 -5.73 2.28
N GLY A 131 -14.42 -4.44 2.52
CA GLY A 131 -14.91 -3.79 3.72
C GLY A 131 -14.83 -2.27 3.64
N GLU A 132 -15.31 -1.62 4.68
CA GLU A 132 -15.41 -0.17 4.79
C GLU A 132 -14.81 0.32 6.11
N ILE A 133 -14.22 1.51 6.10
CA ILE A 133 -13.87 2.29 7.28
C ILE A 133 -14.83 3.47 7.35
N ILE A 134 -15.53 3.56 8.46
CA ILE A 134 -16.57 4.55 8.75
C ILE A 134 -16.11 5.39 9.93
N ALA A 135 -16.40 6.68 9.92
CA ALA A 135 -16.12 7.55 11.06
C ALA A 135 -17.09 8.71 11.17
N ASP A 136 -17.17 9.27 12.37
CA ASP A 136 -17.69 10.61 12.57
C ASP A 136 -16.63 11.63 12.16
N VAL A 137 -17.03 12.61 11.36
CA VAL A 137 -16.12 13.61 10.78
C VAL A 137 -16.56 15.00 11.20
N THR A 138 -15.67 15.79 11.78
CA THR A 138 -15.85 17.24 11.87
C THR A 138 -14.81 17.92 10.99
N SER A 139 -15.25 18.57 9.92
CA SER A 139 -14.37 19.27 8.98
C SER A 139 -14.69 20.77 9.00
N LEU A 140 -13.71 21.61 9.31
CA LEU A 140 -13.86 23.06 9.49
C LEU A 140 -15.02 23.45 10.43
N GLY A 141 -15.23 22.66 11.47
CA GLY A 141 -16.30 22.85 12.47
C GLY A 141 -17.68 22.33 12.07
N GLU A 142 -17.83 21.75 10.88
CA GLU A 142 -19.08 21.14 10.40
C GLU A 142 -19.06 19.61 10.65
N PRO A 143 -19.95 19.08 11.52
CA PRO A 143 -19.99 17.66 11.82
C PRO A 143 -20.85 16.87 10.83
N SER A 144 -20.36 15.69 10.48
CA SER A 144 -21.01 14.62 9.73
C SER A 144 -20.85 13.32 10.52
N GLN A 145 -21.83 12.44 10.45
CA GLN A 145 -21.84 11.17 11.19
C GLN A 145 -21.85 10.01 10.20
N ASP A 146 -21.30 8.87 10.62
CA ASP A 146 -21.32 7.61 9.85
C ASP A 146 -20.80 7.79 8.41
N VAL A 147 -19.75 8.60 8.22
CA VAL A 147 -19.16 8.83 6.91
C VAL A 147 -18.33 7.61 6.54
N VAL A 148 -18.71 6.91 5.47
CA VAL A 148 -17.85 5.88 4.86
C VAL A 148 -16.64 6.60 4.26
N ILE A 149 -15.51 6.63 4.97
CA ILE A 149 -14.33 7.39 4.54
C ILE A 149 -13.53 6.60 3.51
N ALA A 150 -13.35 5.30 3.76
CA ALA A 150 -12.52 4.45 2.93
C ALA A 150 -13.16 3.08 2.71
N GLU A 151 -12.85 2.48 1.57
CA GLU A 151 -13.13 1.08 1.27
C GLU A 151 -11.81 0.31 1.25
N PHE A 152 -11.85 -0.99 1.49
CA PHE A 152 -10.69 -1.86 1.35
C PHE A 152 -11.06 -3.18 0.67
N ASP A 153 -10.14 -3.70 -0.13
CA ASP A 153 -10.23 -4.98 -0.81
C ASP A 153 -9.03 -5.84 -0.42
N TYR A 154 -9.31 -7.10 -0.08
CA TYR A 154 -8.30 -8.09 0.29
C TYR A 154 -8.48 -9.38 -0.53
N SER A 155 -9.09 -9.28 -1.72
CA SER A 155 -9.34 -10.41 -2.63
C SER A 155 -8.06 -11.02 -3.20
N GLY A 156 -7.00 -10.20 -3.33
CA GLY A 156 -5.68 -10.63 -3.81
C GLY A 156 -4.79 -11.30 -2.75
N VAL A 157 -5.24 -11.39 -1.49
CA VAL A 157 -4.44 -11.94 -0.39
C VAL A 157 -4.89 -13.36 -0.07
N ALA A 158 -3.98 -14.33 -0.24
CA ALA A 158 -4.26 -15.72 0.13
C ALA A 158 -4.32 -15.87 1.66
N SER A 159 -5.47 -16.32 2.19
CA SER A 159 -5.72 -16.47 3.64
C SER A 159 -5.49 -15.16 4.41
N PRO A 160 -6.30 -14.11 4.11
CA PRO A 160 -6.08 -12.75 4.60
C PRO A 160 -6.24 -12.62 6.12
N TRP A 161 -7.06 -13.48 6.71
CA TRP A 161 -7.28 -13.52 8.15
C TRP A 161 -6.33 -14.49 8.85
N THR A 162 -5.48 -13.97 9.73
CA THR A 162 -4.62 -14.78 10.60
C THR A 162 -5.17 -14.84 12.02
N ASN A 163 -4.78 -15.84 12.81
CA ASN A 163 -5.12 -15.88 14.24
C ASN A 163 -3.85 -15.76 15.09
N THR A 164 -3.76 -14.68 15.86
CA THR A 164 -2.63 -14.40 16.75
C THR A 164 -3.16 -13.96 18.11
N ASP A 165 -2.68 -14.61 19.17
CA ASP A 165 -3.06 -14.30 20.57
C ASP A 165 -4.57 -14.28 20.86
N GLY A 166 -5.34 -15.06 20.11
CA GLY A 166 -6.80 -15.14 20.24
C GLY A 166 -7.56 -14.04 19.51
N PHE A 167 -6.89 -13.25 18.68
CA PHE A 167 -7.50 -12.30 17.77
C PHE A 167 -7.45 -12.83 16.34
N ALA A 168 -8.56 -12.70 15.60
CA ALA A 168 -8.54 -12.77 14.15
C ALA A 168 -8.04 -11.42 13.62
N ARG A 169 -7.05 -11.45 12.72
CA ARG A 169 -6.36 -10.26 12.23
C ARG A 169 -6.36 -10.18 10.72
N LEU A 170 -6.61 -8.99 10.23
CA LEU A 170 -6.39 -8.58 8.86
C LEU A 170 -5.29 -7.53 8.92
N ASP A 171 -4.11 -7.81 8.35
CA ASP A 171 -2.96 -6.93 8.50
C ASP A 171 -2.62 -6.27 7.15
N ASP A 172 -2.34 -4.97 7.20
CA ASP A 172 -1.86 -4.12 6.10
C ASP A 172 -2.68 -4.19 4.80
N VAL A 173 -4.00 -4.16 4.90
CA VAL A 173 -4.88 -4.19 3.72
C VAL A 173 -5.02 -2.81 3.09
N PRO A 174 -4.74 -2.63 1.78
CA PRO A 174 -4.89 -1.36 1.10
C PRO A 174 -6.29 -0.78 1.24
N THR A 175 -6.37 0.54 1.45
CA THR A 175 -7.65 1.26 1.48
C THR A 175 -7.69 2.33 0.38
N THR A 176 -8.88 2.62 -0.13
CA THR A 176 -9.15 3.67 -1.12
C THR A 176 -10.19 4.64 -0.57
N LEU A 177 -9.99 5.93 -0.83
CA LEU A 177 -10.89 6.98 -0.39
C LEU A 177 -12.22 6.91 -1.16
N THR A 178 -13.35 7.00 -0.47
CA THR A 178 -14.66 7.05 -1.14
C THR A 178 -15.00 8.46 -1.62
N GLU A 179 -16.13 8.62 -2.33
CA GLU A 179 -16.69 9.95 -2.64
C GLU A 179 -17.03 10.77 -1.38
N ALA A 180 -17.60 10.11 -0.37
CA ALA A 180 -17.93 10.78 0.89
C ALA A 180 -16.68 11.15 1.70
N GLY A 181 -15.66 10.28 1.68
CA GLY A 181 -14.35 10.59 2.22
C GLY A 181 -13.70 11.78 1.52
N ALA A 182 -13.73 11.84 0.19
CA ALA A 182 -13.22 12.97 -0.59
C ALA A 182 -13.84 14.30 -0.16
N GLU A 183 -15.16 14.33 0.08
CA GLU A 183 -15.85 15.52 0.59
C GLU A 183 -15.40 15.89 2.02
N ALA A 184 -15.20 14.90 2.90
CA ALA A 184 -14.66 15.11 4.25
C ALA A 184 -13.26 15.76 4.25
N PHE A 185 -12.42 15.39 3.27
CA PHE A 185 -11.12 16.04 3.00
C PHE A 185 -11.25 17.30 2.14
N ALA A 186 -12.39 18.00 2.18
CA ALA A 186 -12.67 19.23 1.44
C ALA A 186 -12.37 19.18 -0.08
N GLY A 187 -12.42 17.98 -0.67
CA GLY A 187 -12.11 17.73 -2.08
C GLY A 187 -10.61 17.74 -2.43
N PHE A 188 -9.70 17.80 -1.45
CA PHE A 188 -8.25 17.76 -1.72
C PHE A 188 -7.78 16.45 -2.34
N TYR A 189 -8.49 15.37 -2.05
CA TYR A 189 -8.27 14.05 -2.63
C TYR A 189 -9.54 13.62 -3.38
N SER A 190 -9.37 13.07 -4.57
CA SER A 190 -10.48 12.49 -5.33
C SER A 190 -10.87 11.13 -4.75
N ALA A 191 -12.12 10.74 -4.93
CA ALA A 191 -12.53 9.35 -4.74
C ALA A 191 -11.60 8.40 -5.52
N GLY A 192 -11.38 7.21 -4.96
CA GLY A 192 -10.41 6.23 -5.44
C GLY A 192 -8.97 6.48 -4.97
N THR A 193 -8.65 7.64 -4.38
CA THR A 193 -7.28 7.90 -3.91
C THR A 193 -6.82 6.84 -2.91
N ALA A 194 -5.71 6.16 -3.20
CA ALA A 194 -5.06 5.26 -2.25
C ALA A 194 -4.70 5.96 -0.92
N LEU A 195 -5.15 5.34 0.17
CA LEU A 195 -4.92 5.73 1.55
C LEU A 195 -3.94 4.75 2.20
N ASP A 196 -3.56 5.01 3.46
CA ASP A 196 -2.71 4.06 4.17
C ASP A 196 -3.45 2.73 4.37
N PRO A 197 -2.74 1.58 4.32
CA PRO A 197 -3.36 0.31 4.59
C PRO A 197 -3.92 0.25 6.02
N VAL A 198 -5.00 -0.51 6.20
CA VAL A 198 -5.63 -0.75 7.49
C VAL A 198 -5.27 -2.12 8.02
N SER A 199 -5.00 -2.18 9.32
CA SER A 199 -4.87 -3.42 10.07
C SER A 199 -6.00 -3.52 11.10
N ILE A 200 -6.76 -4.61 11.07
CA ILE A 200 -7.90 -4.88 11.96
C ILE A 200 -7.58 -6.10 12.81
N ALA A 201 -7.89 -6.06 14.10
CA ALA A 201 -7.86 -7.21 14.98
C ALA A 201 -9.17 -7.30 15.77
N ILE A 202 -9.76 -8.49 15.81
CA ILE A 202 -11.01 -8.72 16.55
C ILE A 202 -10.94 -9.97 17.41
N LYS A 203 -11.61 -9.92 18.55
CA LYS A 203 -11.80 -11.05 19.44
C LYS A 203 -13.29 -11.29 19.66
N THR A 204 -13.74 -12.42 19.12
CA THR A 204 -15.14 -12.84 19.20
C THR A 204 -15.35 -13.78 20.39
N ASP A 205 -16.37 -13.54 21.21
CA ASP A 205 -16.79 -14.50 22.24
C ASP A 205 -17.66 -15.62 21.62
N MET A 206 -16.98 -16.68 21.19
CA MET A 206 -17.60 -17.85 20.59
C MET A 206 -18.42 -18.70 21.59
N ASN A 207 -18.47 -18.34 22.88
CA ASN A 207 -19.23 -19.08 23.89
C ASN A 207 -20.67 -18.56 24.07
N ALA A 208 -20.98 -17.39 23.52
CA ALA A 208 -22.25 -16.70 23.72
C ALA A 208 -22.86 -16.24 22.37
N PRO A 209 -23.52 -17.15 21.63
CA PRO A 209 -24.20 -16.77 20.40
C PRO A 209 -25.38 -15.82 20.63
N ILE A 210 -25.58 -14.88 19.70
CA ILE A 210 -26.57 -13.80 19.78
C ILE A 210 -27.90 -14.17 19.10
N ASP A 211 -27.91 -15.07 18.09
CA ASP A 211 -29.11 -15.42 17.28
C ASP A 211 -29.53 -16.92 17.36
N PRO A 212 -30.83 -17.26 17.17
CA PRO A 212 -31.32 -18.64 17.15
C PRO A 212 -31.01 -19.36 15.81
N PRO A 213 -30.91 -20.71 15.85
CA PRO A 213 -30.26 -21.45 14.77
C PRO A 213 -31.06 -21.77 13.50
N THR A 214 -30.39 -21.73 12.33
CA THR A 214 -30.90 -22.28 11.04
C THR A 214 -29.80 -23.04 10.26
N THR A 215 -30.18 -24.05 9.47
CA THR A 215 -29.30 -25.09 8.88
C THR A 215 -29.27 -24.99 7.35
N GLU A 216 -28.08 -25.01 6.71
CA GLU A 216 -27.81 -25.60 5.36
C GLU A 216 -26.35 -26.10 5.21
N GLU A 217 -26.11 -27.06 4.29
CA GLU A 217 -24.85 -27.84 4.09
C GLU A 217 -23.99 -27.32 2.91
N PRO A 218 -22.64 -27.43 2.93
CA PRO A 218 -21.76 -27.04 1.81
C PRO A 218 -21.30 -28.22 0.93
N THR A 219 -20.81 -27.92 -0.29
CA THR A 219 -20.10 -28.87 -1.20
C THR A 219 -18.80 -28.26 -1.74
N ASP A 220 -17.86 -29.14 -2.10
CA ASP A 220 -16.38 -29.04 -2.13
C ASP A 220 -15.70 -28.40 -3.37
N THR A 221 -14.38 -28.19 -3.21
CA THR A 221 -13.32 -27.43 -3.94
C THR A 221 -12.66 -28.18 -5.11
N GLU A 222 -12.02 -27.48 -6.08
CA GLU A 222 -10.79 -27.95 -6.79
C GLU A 222 -9.83 -26.79 -7.20
N GLU A 223 -8.54 -27.12 -7.30
CA GLU A 223 -7.31 -26.30 -7.45
C GLU A 223 -6.68 -26.46 -8.87
N PRO A 224 -5.82 -25.52 -9.36
CA PRO A 224 -4.75 -25.94 -10.28
C PRO A 224 -3.34 -25.34 -10.02
N THR A 225 -2.34 -26.17 -10.33
CA THR A 225 -0.87 -26.04 -10.27
C THR A 225 -0.21 -25.21 -11.38
N GLU A 226 0.88 -24.50 -11.06
CA GLU A 226 1.79 -23.77 -11.97
C GLU A 226 2.95 -24.60 -12.57
N THR A 227 3.53 -24.14 -13.68
CA THR A 227 4.77 -24.65 -14.30
C THR A 227 5.66 -23.49 -14.78
N THR A 228 6.95 -23.52 -14.44
CA THR A 228 7.99 -22.54 -14.84
C THR A 228 8.90 -23.14 -15.92
N GLU A 229 9.20 -22.40 -16.99
CA GLU A 229 10.31 -22.69 -17.93
C GLU A 229 11.29 -21.50 -18.05
N GLU A 230 12.59 -21.81 -18.15
CA GLU A 230 13.70 -20.88 -18.44
C GLU A 230 13.93 -20.77 -19.97
N PRO A 231 14.30 -19.60 -20.53
CA PRO A 231 14.81 -19.53 -21.90
C PRO A 231 16.34 -19.34 -21.96
N THR A 232 16.96 -20.11 -22.85
CA THR A 232 18.33 -19.98 -23.36
C THR A 232 18.39 -19.02 -24.57
N GLY A 233 19.38 -18.13 -24.60
CA GLY A 233 19.46 -16.97 -25.52
C GLY A 233 19.86 -17.24 -26.99
N GLU A 234 19.08 -16.65 -27.88
CA GLU A 234 19.35 -16.32 -29.29
C GLU A 234 19.62 -14.80 -29.39
N PRO A 235 20.41 -14.26 -30.34
CA PRO A 235 20.66 -12.82 -30.44
C PRO A 235 19.38 -12.04 -30.70
N ALA A 236 19.18 -10.96 -29.93
CA ALA A 236 17.97 -10.16 -29.97
C ALA A 236 17.93 -9.17 -31.16
N THR A 237 16.75 -9.05 -31.78
CA THR A 237 16.37 -8.10 -32.83
C THR A 237 15.90 -6.81 -32.19
N VAL A 238 16.51 -5.68 -32.56
CA VAL A 238 16.21 -4.36 -32.01
C VAL A 238 15.66 -3.47 -33.11
N TYR A 239 14.53 -2.81 -32.85
CA TYR A 239 13.89 -1.82 -33.70
C TYR A 239 14.11 -0.43 -33.10
N GLU A 240 14.46 0.55 -33.94
CA GLU A 240 14.63 1.94 -33.48
C GLU A 240 13.26 2.61 -33.32
N VAL A 241 13.09 3.35 -32.22
CA VAL A 241 11.97 4.28 -32.04
C VAL A 241 12.33 5.58 -32.77
N THR A 242 11.51 5.94 -33.76
CA THR A 242 11.79 7.07 -34.66
C THR A 242 10.92 8.30 -34.46
N GLY A 243 9.91 8.19 -33.59
CA GLY A 243 8.96 9.25 -33.33
C GLY A 243 7.86 8.80 -32.39
N GLY A 244 6.97 9.72 -32.03
CA GLY A 244 5.91 9.46 -31.07
C GLY A 244 5.72 10.60 -30.08
N ALA A 245 4.75 10.44 -29.19
CA ALA A 245 4.49 11.39 -28.12
C ALA A 245 3.83 10.68 -26.92
N ALA A 246 4.07 11.21 -25.72
CA ALA A 246 3.38 10.82 -24.50
C ALA A 246 2.50 11.96 -23.98
N ASP A 247 1.36 11.60 -23.40
CA ASP A 247 0.48 12.48 -22.63
C ASP A 247 0.41 12.03 -21.20
N TRP A 248 0.67 12.96 -20.29
CA TRP A 248 0.54 12.67 -18.87
C TRP A 248 0.30 13.94 -18.06
N GLY A 249 -0.61 13.86 -17.08
CA GLY A 249 -0.88 14.95 -16.14
C GLY A 249 -0.08 14.86 -14.84
N VAL A 250 0.66 13.77 -14.61
CA VAL A 250 1.27 13.43 -13.30
C VAL A 250 0.20 13.03 -12.29
N LYS A 251 -0.51 13.99 -11.68
CA LYS A 251 -1.62 13.73 -10.76
C LYS A 251 -2.51 14.95 -10.64
N GLN A 252 -3.81 14.82 -10.85
CA GLN A 252 -4.73 15.95 -10.82
C GLN A 252 -4.67 16.73 -9.50
N SER A 253 -4.79 16.06 -8.35
CA SER A 253 -4.75 16.75 -7.05
C SER A 253 -3.41 17.41 -6.75
N PHE A 254 -2.31 16.95 -7.35
CA PHE A 254 -1.02 17.64 -7.27
C PHE A 254 -1.06 18.97 -8.06
N ARG A 255 -1.60 18.97 -9.28
CA ARG A 255 -1.76 20.20 -10.08
C ARG A 255 -2.70 21.20 -9.44
N ASP A 256 -3.81 20.72 -8.89
CA ASP A 256 -4.81 21.53 -8.19
C ASP A 256 -4.20 22.17 -6.93
N TYR A 257 -3.34 21.43 -6.22
CA TYR A 257 -2.59 21.96 -5.09
C TYR A 257 -1.60 23.06 -5.52
N VAL A 258 -0.79 22.81 -6.56
CA VAL A 258 0.22 23.76 -7.09
C VAL A 258 -0.44 25.08 -7.48
N THR A 259 -1.51 25.02 -8.28
CA THR A 259 -2.19 26.22 -8.80
C THR A 259 -3.24 26.79 -7.84
N GLY A 260 -3.55 26.06 -6.78
CA GLY A 260 -4.58 26.38 -5.80
C GLY A 260 -4.17 27.46 -4.79
N PRO A 261 -5.09 27.79 -3.86
CA PRO A 261 -4.88 28.84 -2.87
C PRO A 261 -3.90 28.46 -1.76
N ILE A 262 -3.37 27.22 -1.76
CA ILE A 262 -2.44 26.74 -0.74
C ILE A 262 -1.00 26.96 -1.19
N ALA A 263 -0.60 26.39 -2.33
CA ALA A 263 0.77 26.52 -2.80
C ALA A 263 1.07 27.87 -3.48
N HIS A 264 0.03 28.59 -3.93
CA HIS A 264 0.18 29.86 -4.66
C HIS A 264 1.20 29.77 -5.81
N GLY A 265 1.23 28.60 -6.45
CA GLY A 265 2.25 28.20 -7.39
C GLY A 265 1.90 28.42 -8.85
N GLU A 266 2.81 27.97 -9.72
CA GLU A 266 2.70 28.02 -11.17
C GLU A 266 3.19 26.69 -11.76
N ILE A 267 2.54 26.24 -12.83
CA ILE A 267 3.01 25.12 -13.64
C ILE A 267 3.52 25.68 -14.96
N THR A 268 4.79 25.45 -15.25
CA THR A 268 5.46 25.95 -16.46
C THR A 268 5.80 24.79 -17.38
N VAL A 269 5.22 24.78 -18.59
CA VAL A 269 5.59 23.82 -19.63
C VAL A 269 6.89 24.27 -20.29
N LEU A 270 7.84 23.34 -20.43
CA LEU A 270 9.18 23.56 -20.98
C LEU A 270 9.26 22.97 -22.38
N ASP A 271 9.71 23.77 -23.35
CA ASP A 271 9.86 23.35 -24.74
C ASP A 271 10.70 22.06 -24.88
N PRO A 272 10.38 21.16 -25.83
CA PRO A 272 9.25 21.22 -26.77
C PRO A 272 7.91 20.68 -26.26
N ALA A 273 7.73 20.45 -24.95
CA ALA A 273 6.45 19.97 -24.43
C ALA A 273 5.33 21.01 -24.65
N ALA A 274 4.08 20.54 -24.65
CA ALA A 274 2.90 21.39 -24.84
C ALA A 274 1.79 21.07 -23.83
N ASP A 275 1.03 22.09 -23.45
CA ASP A 275 -0.22 21.90 -22.68
C ASP A 275 -1.34 21.46 -23.63
N ASN A 276 -2.01 20.34 -23.33
CA ASN A 276 -3.15 19.86 -24.11
C ASN A 276 -4.46 20.60 -23.78
N GLY A 277 -4.49 21.37 -22.69
CA GLY A 277 -5.66 22.14 -22.23
C GLY A 277 -6.70 21.32 -21.46
N ASP A 278 -6.41 20.05 -21.17
CA ASP A 278 -7.23 19.13 -20.38
C ASP A 278 -6.57 18.71 -19.06
N GLY A 279 -5.46 19.37 -18.71
CA GLY A 279 -4.66 19.05 -17.53
C GLY A 279 -3.55 18.02 -17.78
N THR A 280 -3.40 17.52 -19.01
CA THR A 280 -2.26 16.70 -19.42
C THR A 280 -1.25 17.52 -20.23
N TYR A 281 0.00 17.05 -20.19
CA TYR A 281 1.10 17.64 -20.96
C TYR A 281 1.56 16.65 -22.02
N ARG A 282 1.75 17.15 -23.23
CA ARG A 282 2.29 16.41 -24.37
C ARG A 282 3.80 16.55 -24.41
N PHE A 283 4.49 15.41 -24.33
CA PHE A 283 5.93 15.26 -24.52
C PHE A 283 6.19 14.65 -25.91
N PRO A 284 6.66 15.41 -26.91
CA PRO A 284 6.82 14.94 -28.28
C PRO A 284 8.16 14.23 -28.52
N ASP A 285 8.41 13.92 -29.79
CA ASP A 285 9.71 13.53 -30.35
C ASP A 285 10.33 12.29 -29.67
N ALA A 286 9.52 11.23 -29.55
CA ALA A 286 9.97 9.99 -28.95
C ALA A 286 11.18 9.39 -29.68
N SER A 287 12.16 8.91 -28.93
CA SER A 287 13.36 8.23 -29.43
C SER A 287 13.78 7.10 -28.50
N GLY A 288 14.52 6.11 -29.01
CA GLY A 288 14.90 4.94 -28.23
C GLY A 288 14.84 3.64 -29.02
N ALA A 289 14.50 2.54 -28.37
CA ALA A 289 14.54 1.21 -28.97
C ALA A 289 13.45 0.26 -28.43
N PHE A 290 13.11 -0.74 -29.24
CA PHE A 290 12.27 -1.87 -28.88
C PHE A 290 12.96 -3.18 -29.23
N THR A 291 13.12 -4.08 -28.26
CA THR A 291 13.75 -5.39 -28.45
C THR A 291 12.68 -6.46 -28.57
N ALA A 292 12.63 -7.16 -29.71
CA ALA A 292 11.49 -8.00 -30.10
C ALA A 292 11.33 -9.26 -29.24
N GLU A 293 12.44 -9.90 -28.87
CA GLU A 293 12.46 -11.20 -28.20
C GLU A 293 12.06 -11.09 -26.73
N THR A 294 12.32 -9.93 -26.13
CA THR A 294 12.03 -9.63 -24.72
C THR A 294 10.88 -8.65 -24.58
N CYS A 295 10.40 -8.08 -25.69
CA CYS A 295 9.44 -6.99 -25.67
C CYS A 295 9.83 -5.84 -24.71
N ALA A 296 11.12 -5.56 -24.70
CA ALA A 296 11.70 -4.47 -23.93
C ALA A 296 11.61 -3.18 -24.76
N LEU A 297 10.68 -2.30 -24.39
CA LEU A 297 10.60 -0.93 -24.86
C LEU A 297 11.47 -0.06 -23.98
N ASP A 298 12.18 0.88 -24.59
CA ASP A 298 12.91 1.95 -23.90
C ASP A 298 12.80 3.20 -24.78
N ALA A 299 11.92 4.12 -24.41
CA ALA A 299 11.62 5.32 -25.19
C ALA A 299 11.64 6.58 -24.32
N SER A 300 12.37 7.59 -24.76
CA SER A 300 12.43 8.92 -24.14
C SER A 300 11.70 9.94 -25.01
N PHE A 301 11.06 10.91 -24.38
CA PHE A 301 10.31 11.99 -25.00
C PHE A 301 10.93 13.33 -24.62
N GLU A 302 10.93 14.29 -25.55
CA GLU A 302 11.52 15.60 -25.31
C GLU A 302 10.57 16.52 -24.52
N GLY A 303 11.15 17.52 -23.87
CA GLY A 303 10.45 18.58 -23.15
C GLY A 303 10.33 18.32 -21.66
N GLY A 304 9.56 19.18 -20.99
CA GLY A 304 9.42 19.09 -19.56
C GLY A 304 8.26 19.91 -19.00
N VAL A 305 8.05 19.76 -17.70
CA VAL A 305 7.10 20.54 -16.92
C VAL A 305 7.72 20.83 -15.57
N ASN A 306 7.78 22.12 -15.19
CA ASN A 306 8.18 22.56 -13.87
C ASN A 306 6.94 22.86 -13.02
N PHE A 307 6.93 22.39 -11.78
CA PHE A 307 5.90 22.66 -10.78
C PHE A 307 6.52 23.49 -9.66
N TYR A 308 6.14 24.76 -9.57
CA TYR A 308 6.66 25.72 -8.60
C TYR A 308 5.58 26.11 -7.58
N GLY A 309 5.90 26.24 -6.30
CA GLY A 309 4.96 26.67 -5.26
C GLY A 309 5.63 26.95 -3.90
N HIS A 310 4.86 27.44 -2.93
CA HIS A 310 5.32 27.79 -1.58
C HIS A 310 6.55 28.69 -1.57
N ASP A 311 6.51 29.78 -2.37
CA ASP A 311 7.62 30.71 -2.53
C ASP A 311 8.97 30.03 -2.89
N GLY A 312 8.91 28.86 -3.55
CA GLY A 312 10.05 28.08 -4.02
C GLY A 312 10.48 26.92 -3.12
N GLU A 313 9.71 26.60 -2.08
CA GLU A 313 9.90 25.35 -1.33
C GLU A 313 9.47 24.12 -2.14
N LEU A 314 8.47 24.29 -3.02
CA LEU A 314 8.16 23.33 -4.08
C LEU A 314 8.76 23.85 -5.39
N ASP A 315 9.72 23.11 -5.93
CA ASP A 315 10.32 23.34 -7.24
C ASP A 315 10.71 21.97 -7.83
N LEU A 316 9.79 21.38 -8.59
CA LEU A 316 9.90 20.01 -9.12
C LEU A 316 9.91 20.04 -10.65
N ASP A 317 10.99 19.51 -11.23
CA ASP A 317 11.15 19.37 -12.68
C ASP A 317 10.82 17.94 -13.10
N LEU A 318 9.80 17.78 -13.94
CA LEU A 318 9.58 16.59 -14.76
C LEU A 318 10.18 16.85 -16.14
N VAL A 319 11.36 16.30 -16.40
CA VAL A 319 12.13 16.50 -17.63
C VAL A 319 12.65 15.17 -18.15
N ASP A 320 12.89 15.09 -19.45
CA ASP A 320 13.39 13.88 -20.11
C ASP A 320 12.52 12.67 -19.74
N LEU A 321 11.20 12.79 -19.97
CA LEU A 321 10.24 11.74 -19.66
C LEU A 321 10.63 10.48 -20.43
N ARG A 322 10.79 9.36 -19.72
CA ARG A 322 11.16 8.08 -20.33
C ARG A 322 10.25 6.96 -19.87
N VAL A 323 9.79 6.14 -20.81
CA VAL A 323 9.02 4.92 -20.60
C VAL A 323 9.94 3.72 -20.87
N ALA A 324 10.04 2.79 -19.93
CA ALA A 324 10.80 1.55 -20.14
C ALA A 324 10.02 0.31 -19.66
N SER A 325 10.15 -0.81 -20.37
CA SER A 325 9.58 -2.09 -19.94
C SER A 325 10.28 -2.61 -18.68
N VAL A 326 9.48 -3.16 -17.77
CA VAL A 326 9.89 -3.92 -16.59
C VAL A 326 9.12 -5.24 -16.55
N ASP A 327 9.49 -6.15 -15.67
CA ASP A 327 8.74 -7.40 -15.52
C ASP A 327 7.30 -7.11 -15.08
N GLY A 328 6.33 -7.46 -15.92
CA GLY A 328 4.90 -7.29 -15.63
C GLY A 328 4.32 -5.89 -15.89
N GLY A 329 5.05 -4.99 -16.57
CA GLY A 329 4.52 -3.67 -16.91
C GLY A 329 5.54 -2.69 -17.49
N LEU A 330 5.30 -1.40 -17.34
CA LEU A 330 6.24 -0.34 -17.71
C LEU A 330 6.61 0.51 -16.49
N ALA A 331 7.67 1.27 -16.62
CA ALA A 331 8.15 2.24 -15.65
C ALA A 331 8.33 3.61 -16.32
N LEU A 332 7.95 4.68 -15.62
CA LEU A 332 8.23 6.06 -16.00
C LEU A 332 9.42 6.61 -15.25
N TYR A 333 10.21 7.41 -15.95
CA TYR A 333 11.36 8.11 -15.41
C TYR A 333 11.28 9.60 -15.75
N SER A 334 11.84 10.43 -14.85
CA SER A 334 12.24 11.80 -15.13
C SER A 334 13.76 11.85 -15.12
N GLY A 335 14.38 11.97 -16.30
CA GLY A 335 15.81 11.73 -16.45
C GLY A 335 16.20 10.32 -15.98
N GLU A 336 17.06 10.22 -14.97
CA GLU A 336 17.48 8.93 -14.39
C GLU A 336 16.57 8.46 -13.23
N ALA A 337 15.69 9.32 -12.71
CA ALA A 337 14.87 9.00 -11.55
C ALA A 337 13.65 8.17 -11.96
N LEU A 338 13.52 6.95 -11.42
CA LEU A 338 12.29 6.16 -11.52
C LEU A 338 11.19 6.83 -10.70
N ILE A 339 10.07 7.20 -11.34
CA ILE A 339 8.99 7.96 -10.70
C ILE A 339 7.68 7.19 -10.60
N ALA A 340 7.36 6.31 -11.57
CA ALA A 340 6.08 5.59 -11.59
C ALA A 340 6.18 4.20 -12.20
N ASN A 341 5.29 3.31 -11.76
CA ASN A 341 4.94 2.06 -12.42
C ASN A 341 3.70 2.28 -13.29
N VAL A 342 3.62 1.66 -14.45
CA VAL A 342 2.47 1.74 -15.37
C VAL A 342 1.98 0.34 -15.68
N ALA A 343 0.71 0.07 -15.39
CA ALA A 343 0.08 -1.22 -15.59
C ALA A 343 -0.27 -1.43 -17.06
N VAL A 344 0.53 -2.25 -17.75
CA VAL A 344 0.31 -2.66 -19.13
C VAL A 344 0.55 -4.15 -19.24
N GLU A 345 -0.52 -4.94 -19.41
CA GLU A 345 -0.41 -6.39 -19.52
C GLU A 345 0.31 -6.81 -20.81
N ARG A 346 0.04 -6.11 -21.91
CA ARG A 346 0.58 -6.43 -23.23
C ARG A 346 0.86 -5.18 -24.05
N LEU A 347 2.00 -5.18 -24.73
CA LEU A 347 2.29 -4.25 -25.82
C LEU A 347 1.84 -4.87 -27.12
N ALA A 348 1.21 -4.05 -27.97
CA ALA A 348 0.89 -4.39 -29.34
C ALA A 348 1.70 -3.48 -30.27
N VAL A 349 2.57 -4.08 -31.08
CA VAL A 349 3.09 -3.43 -32.27
C VAL A 349 2.06 -3.63 -33.36
N ALA A 350 1.50 -2.55 -33.89
CA ALA A 350 0.57 -2.57 -34.99
C ALA A 350 0.89 -1.41 -35.93
N ASP A 351 0.97 -1.70 -37.23
CA ASP A 351 1.23 -0.70 -38.26
C ASP A 351 2.51 0.10 -38.00
N GLY A 352 3.54 -0.56 -37.44
CA GLY A 352 4.82 0.07 -37.10
C GLY A 352 4.78 1.02 -35.91
N ALA A 353 3.82 0.88 -34.99
CA ALA A 353 3.77 1.67 -33.76
C ALA A 353 3.31 0.84 -32.56
N ILE A 354 3.71 1.26 -31.36
CA ILE A 354 3.11 0.83 -30.09
C ILE A 354 2.27 1.98 -29.58
N GLY A 355 0.98 1.72 -29.34
CA GLY A 355 0.06 2.65 -28.71
C GLY A 355 -0.40 2.12 -27.36
N VAL A 356 -0.32 2.96 -26.34
CA VAL A 356 -0.88 2.71 -25.01
C VAL A 356 -1.85 3.84 -24.73
N ASP A 357 -3.09 3.50 -24.36
CA ASP A 357 -4.14 4.47 -24.08
C ASP A 357 -4.58 4.34 -22.62
N ALA A 358 -4.49 5.46 -21.90
CA ALA A 358 -4.95 5.63 -20.53
C ALA A 358 -4.52 4.50 -19.59
N ALA A 359 -3.25 4.09 -19.65
CA ALA A 359 -2.73 3.05 -18.77
C ALA A 359 -2.64 3.56 -17.32
N PRO A 360 -3.19 2.82 -16.33
CA PRO A 360 -3.08 3.19 -14.92
C PRO A 360 -1.61 3.32 -14.50
N ALA A 361 -1.29 4.37 -13.76
CA ALA A 361 0.05 4.60 -13.24
C ALA A 361 0.01 4.77 -11.72
N THR A 362 1.05 4.31 -11.04
CA THR A 362 1.23 4.46 -9.59
C THR A 362 2.64 4.91 -9.27
N VAL A 363 2.85 5.60 -8.15
CA VAL A 363 4.20 6.00 -7.70
C VAL A 363 5.05 4.76 -7.44
N ALA A 364 6.23 4.71 -8.05
CA ALA A 364 7.19 3.63 -7.79
C ALA A 364 7.86 3.81 -6.42
N ALA A 365 8.39 2.73 -5.82
CA ALA A 365 9.14 2.80 -4.56
C ALA A 365 10.22 3.90 -4.55
N ALA A 366 10.99 3.98 -5.63
CA ALA A 366 12.04 4.97 -5.82
C ALA A 366 11.49 6.38 -6.16
N GLY A 367 10.24 6.47 -6.61
CA GLY A 367 9.57 7.71 -6.97
C GLY A 367 9.05 8.51 -5.77
N VAL A 368 8.99 7.90 -4.59
CA VAL A 368 8.53 8.57 -3.36
C VAL A 368 9.34 9.84 -3.08
N ASP A 369 10.67 9.76 -3.21
CA ASP A 369 11.57 10.89 -2.97
C ASP A 369 11.46 11.96 -4.05
N PHE A 370 11.15 11.59 -5.29
CA PHE A 370 10.91 12.54 -6.38
C PHE A 370 9.75 13.48 -6.04
N PHE A 371 8.71 12.95 -5.39
CA PHE A 371 7.59 13.74 -4.87
C PHE A 371 7.82 14.23 -3.43
N GLY A 372 9.06 14.37 -2.98
CA GLY A 372 9.39 14.91 -1.65
C GLY A 372 8.85 14.08 -0.47
N GLY A 373 8.53 12.80 -0.68
CA GLY A 373 7.90 11.93 0.31
C GLY A 373 6.38 12.15 0.48
N PHE A 374 5.75 12.97 -0.37
CA PHE A 374 4.32 13.28 -0.31
C PHE A 374 3.42 12.26 -1.03
N TYR A 375 3.96 11.28 -1.72
CA TYR A 375 3.17 10.19 -2.27
C TYR A 375 3.91 8.88 -1.98
N PRO A 376 3.38 8.00 -1.10
CA PRO A 376 3.98 6.69 -0.89
C PRO A 376 3.92 5.85 -2.16
N GLU A 377 4.74 4.81 -2.21
CA GLU A 377 4.68 3.78 -3.24
C GLU A 377 3.25 3.28 -3.44
N GLY A 378 2.86 3.03 -4.69
CA GLY A 378 1.53 2.57 -5.05
C GLY A 378 0.47 3.68 -5.12
N THR A 379 0.80 4.93 -4.80
CA THR A 379 -0.16 6.05 -4.94
C THR A 379 -0.56 6.22 -6.41
N ASP A 380 -1.86 6.22 -6.70
CA ASP A 380 -2.37 6.45 -8.05
C ASP A 380 -1.93 7.81 -8.62
N LEU A 381 -1.52 7.77 -9.87
CA LEU A 381 -1.18 8.90 -10.71
C LEU A 381 -2.22 8.99 -11.84
N ASP A 382 -2.22 10.12 -12.56
CA ASP A 382 -3.02 10.22 -13.75
C ASP A 382 -2.60 9.13 -14.75
N ALA A 383 -3.58 8.56 -15.45
CA ALA A 383 -3.30 7.56 -16.46
C ALA A 383 -2.41 8.12 -17.57
N VAL A 384 -1.57 7.26 -18.14
CA VAL A 384 -0.56 7.62 -19.14
C VAL A 384 -1.02 7.11 -20.50
N SER A 385 -1.02 7.99 -21.50
CA SER A 385 -1.19 7.59 -22.91
C SER A 385 0.10 7.88 -23.67
N PHE A 386 0.53 7.00 -24.55
CA PHE A 386 1.63 7.30 -25.46
C PHE A 386 1.54 6.51 -26.76
N THR A 387 2.18 7.06 -27.77
CA THR A 387 2.48 6.35 -29.02
C THR A 387 3.97 6.42 -29.28
N VAL A 388 4.58 5.32 -29.66
CA VAL A 388 5.96 5.26 -30.18
C VAL A 388 5.96 4.59 -31.55
N GLU A 389 6.58 5.25 -32.52
CA GLU A 389 6.74 4.78 -33.90
C GLU A 389 8.03 3.96 -34.01
N LEU A 390 7.94 2.79 -34.62
CA LEU A 390 9.03 1.82 -34.77
C LEU A 390 9.36 1.65 -36.26
N ALA A 391 10.64 1.81 -36.62
CA ALA A 391 11.09 1.56 -37.98
C ALA A 391 11.05 0.06 -38.31
N ASP A 392 10.29 -0.30 -39.35
CA ASP A 392 10.26 -1.65 -39.94
C ASP A 392 9.88 -2.80 -38.97
N ALA A 393 9.23 -2.49 -37.84
CA ALA A 393 8.78 -3.49 -36.87
C ALA A 393 7.54 -4.26 -37.37
N PRO A 394 7.55 -5.60 -37.33
CA PRO A 394 6.39 -6.40 -37.70
C PRO A 394 5.31 -6.33 -36.62
N ASP A 395 4.05 -6.52 -37.02
CA ASP A 395 2.95 -6.63 -36.08
C ASP A 395 3.18 -7.79 -35.11
N THR A 396 3.09 -7.50 -33.81
CA THR A 396 3.26 -8.49 -32.75
C THR A 396 2.52 -8.06 -31.49
N THR A 397 2.25 -9.01 -30.60
CA THR A 397 1.72 -8.73 -29.26
C THR A 397 2.49 -9.55 -28.24
N CYS A 398 2.89 -8.92 -27.15
CA CYS A 398 3.69 -9.58 -26.13
C CYS A 398 3.60 -8.87 -24.78
N GLU A 399 3.94 -9.60 -23.73
CA GLU A 399 4.05 -9.06 -22.37
C GLU A 399 5.34 -8.24 -22.27
N PRO A 400 5.31 -7.03 -21.70
CA PRO A 400 6.53 -6.30 -21.41
C PRO A 400 7.39 -7.10 -20.42
N THR A 401 8.68 -7.24 -20.71
CA THR A 401 9.65 -7.80 -19.76
C THR A 401 10.82 -6.86 -19.54
N GLY A 402 11.40 -6.92 -18.34
CA GLY A 402 12.59 -6.16 -17.98
C GLY A 402 13.81 -6.66 -18.74
N ASN A 403 14.69 -5.75 -19.13
CA ASN A 403 15.82 -6.03 -20.01
C ASN A 403 16.80 -7.10 -19.45
N PRO A 404 17.08 -8.22 -20.16
CA PRO A 404 18.14 -9.16 -19.82
C PRO A 404 19.53 -8.79 -20.42
N GLY A 405 19.68 -7.62 -21.04
CA GLY A 405 20.79 -7.28 -21.94
C GLY A 405 21.81 -6.22 -21.49
N GLY A 406 22.06 -6.04 -20.18
CA GLY A 406 23.09 -5.12 -19.67
C GLY A 406 24.53 -5.63 -19.86
N GLY A 407 25.02 -5.68 -21.09
CA GLY A 407 26.41 -6.02 -21.40
C GLY A 407 27.39 -4.87 -21.10
N THR A 408 28.04 -4.91 -19.94
CA THR A 408 29.27 -4.15 -19.69
C THR A 408 30.42 -4.71 -20.53
N GLY A 409 31.03 -3.91 -21.40
CA GLY A 409 32.31 -4.29 -22.03
C GLY A 409 32.73 -3.42 -23.21
N GLY A 410 33.55 -2.41 -22.94
CA GLY A 410 34.29 -1.67 -23.97
C GLY A 410 35.12 -0.52 -23.39
N ASP A 411 36.19 -0.86 -22.68
CA ASP A 411 37.26 0.08 -22.28
C ASP A 411 38.18 0.44 -23.47
N ASP A 412 38.87 1.58 -23.30
CA ASP A 412 39.95 2.24 -24.07
C ASP A 412 39.49 3.24 -25.17
N ASP A 413 39.90 4.53 -25.23
CA ASP A 413 40.78 5.45 -24.47
C ASP A 413 40.55 6.88 -25.10
N PRO A 414 41.13 8.04 -24.70
CA PRO A 414 40.39 9.28 -24.51
C PRO A 414 40.68 10.31 -25.62
N THR A 415 39.86 11.34 -25.76
CA THR A 415 40.34 12.71 -26.06
C THR A 415 39.18 13.69 -26.01
N ALA A 416 39.46 14.81 -25.35
CA ALA A 416 38.56 15.89 -24.97
C ALA A 416 37.91 16.63 -26.15
N THR A 417 36.73 17.22 -25.90
CA THR A 417 36.58 18.70 -25.87
C THR A 417 35.30 19.10 -25.14
N ASP A 418 35.45 20.10 -24.26
CA ASP A 418 34.40 20.79 -23.50
C ASP A 418 33.27 21.38 -24.36
N VAL A 419 32.03 21.21 -23.91
CA VAL A 419 30.95 22.20 -24.04
C VAL A 419 30.21 22.30 -22.70
N ALA A 420 30.21 23.49 -22.11
CA ALA A 420 29.44 23.89 -20.92
C ALA A 420 27.96 23.54 -21.10
N GLY A 421 27.20 23.03 -20.13
CA GLY A 421 27.23 23.26 -18.69
C GLY A 421 25.85 23.76 -18.26
N ALA A 422 24.83 22.89 -18.35
CA ALA A 422 23.55 23.08 -17.66
C ALA A 422 23.70 22.45 -16.27
N GLY A 423 23.43 23.25 -15.23
CA GLY A 423 23.72 22.91 -13.86
C GLY A 423 22.89 21.73 -13.37
N THR A 424 23.58 20.75 -12.78
CA THR A 424 22.99 19.78 -11.84
C THR A 424 22.12 20.50 -10.80
N PRO A 425 20.89 20.05 -10.52
CA PRO A 425 20.16 20.48 -9.33
C PRO A 425 20.97 20.07 -8.10
N LYS A 426 21.63 21.07 -7.50
CA LYS A 426 22.33 20.94 -6.23
C LYS A 426 21.39 21.44 -5.16
N LEU A 427 20.49 20.56 -4.70
CA LEU A 427 19.77 20.81 -3.47
C LEU A 427 20.79 20.92 -2.32
N PRO A 428 20.68 21.93 -1.44
CA PRO A 428 21.49 21.99 -0.24
C PRO A 428 21.16 20.79 0.64
N VAL A 429 22.08 19.82 0.70
CA VAL A 429 22.15 18.84 1.77
C VAL A 429 22.35 19.61 3.07
N THR A 430 21.28 19.96 3.77
CA THR A 430 21.34 20.19 5.23
C THR A 430 21.33 18.83 5.92
N GLY A 431 22.34 18.02 5.62
CA GLY A 431 22.76 16.95 6.48
C GLY A 431 23.36 17.57 7.73
N SER A 432 22.58 17.63 8.82
CA SER A 432 23.17 17.58 10.15
C SER A 432 22.83 16.23 10.77
N PRO A 433 23.83 15.37 11.01
CA PRO A 433 23.62 14.08 11.64
C PRO A 433 23.27 14.30 13.11
N LEU A 434 22.04 14.03 13.51
CA LEU A 434 21.71 13.81 14.93
C LEU A 434 22.11 12.38 15.33
N MET A 435 23.40 12.08 15.14
CA MET A 435 24.11 10.95 15.72
C MET A 435 25.28 11.47 16.56
N ILE A 436 25.07 12.51 17.37
CA ILE A 436 25.95 12.86 18.51
C ILE A 436 25.12 13.45 19.66
N VAL A 437 24.29 12.63 20.32
CA VAL A 437 24.02 12.76 21.78
C VAL A 437 23.84 11.36 22.37
N LEU A 438 24.91 10.55 22.34
CA LEU A 438 24.98 9.29 23.10
C LEU A 438 26.26 9.18 23.94
N VAL A 439 26.80 10.32 24.41
CA VAL A 439 27.81 10.35 25.48
C VAL A 439 27.55 11.54 26.42
N ALA A 440 26.41 11.52 27.13
CA ALA A 440 26.19 12.29 28.36
C ALA A 440 24.97 11.80 29.16
N ALA A 441 24.74 10.48 29.24
CA ALA A 441 23.66 9.90 30.06
C ALA A 441 24.16 8.74 30.94
N ALA A 442 25.31 8.95 31.60
CA ALA A 442 25.86 8.01 32.61
C ALA A 442 26.26 8.68 33.94
N VAL A 443 25.76 9.89 34.24
CA VAL A 443 26.00 10.57 35.54
C VAL A 443 24.72 10.98 36.28
N LEU A 444 23.53 10.80 35.71
CA LEU A 444 22.26 11.08 36.39
C LEU A 444 21.54 9.84 36.95
N LEU A 445 22.31 8.83 37.40
CA LEU A 445 21.80 7.74 38.26
C LEU A 445 22.60 7.56 39.56
N ALA A 446 23.32 8.60 39.99
CA ALA A 446 23.90 8.68 41.34
C ALA A 446 23.34 9.86 42.19
N GLY A 447 22.53 10.75 41.60
CA GLY A 447 21.92 11.89 42.30
C GLY A 447 20.57 11.59 42.97
N GLY A 448 19.83 10.57 42.50
CA GLY A 448 18.48 10.26 42.98
C GLY A 448 18.41 9.48 44.31
N ALA A 449 19.46 8.74 44.68
CA ALA A 449 19.51 7.99 45.93
C ALA A 449 19.94 8.85 47.15
N GLY A 450 20.54 10.02 46.93
CA GLY A 450 21.00 10.92 48.00
C GLY A 450 19.90 11.80 48.61
N ALA A 451 18.87 12.17 47.82
CA ALA A 451 17.80 13.06 48.27
C ALA A 451 16.75 12.35 49.16
N MET A 452 16.52 11.05 48.98
CA MET A 452 15.60 10.28 49.82
C MET A 452 16.18 9.89 51.20
N ILE A 453 17.51 9.92 51.38
CA ILE A 453 18.15 9.61 52.68
C ILE A 453 18.23 10.86 53.59
N LEU A 454 18.25 12.08 53.03
CA LEU A 454 18.20 13.31 53.84
C LEU A 454 16.78 13.74 54.25
N ALA A 455 15.75 13.40 53.49
CA ALA A 455 14.36 13.67 53.89
C ALA A 455 13.88 12.76 55.04
N ARG A 456 14.42 11.54 55.15
CA ARG A 456 14.05 10.57 56.21
C ARG A 456 14.77 10.80 57.55
N ARG A 457 15.73 11.71 57.64
CA ARG A 457 16.45 12.06 58.88
C ARG A 457 15.98 13.36 59.57
N ARG A 458 15.08 14.13 58.96
CA ARG A 458 14.49 15.34 59.58
C ARG A 458 13.10 15.13 60.21
N ALA A 459 12.52 13.93 60.10
CA ALA A 459 11.21 13.60 60.68
C ALA A 459 11.26 12.86 62.04
N VAL A 460 12.42 12.79 62.71
CA VAL A 460 12.59 12.12 64.03
C VAL A 460 13.18 13.05 65.11
N GLN A 461 13.22 14.36 64.88
CA GLN A 461 13.50 15.32 65.95
C GLN A 461 12.63 16.58 65.80
N VAL A 462 11.34 16.47 66.15
CA VAL A 462 10.58 17.42 66.99
C VAL A 462 9.52 16.60 67.74
#